data_AF-W4KIT0-F1
#
_entry.id   AF-W4KIT0-F1
#
_cell.length_a   1.000
_cell.length_b   1.000
_cell.length_c   1.000
_cell.angle_alpha   90.00
_cell.angle_beta   90.00
_cell.angle_gamma   90.00
#
_symmetry.space_group_name_H-M   'P 1'
#
loop_
_entity.id
_entity.type
_entity.pdbx_description
1 polymer ?
#
loop_
_entity_poly.entity_id
_entity_poly.type
_entity_poly.pdbx_seq_one_letter_code
_entity_poly.pdbx_strand_id
1 'polypeptide(L)'
;MSKSPDTIDSLLGALKNSAEAESKEIRDTVDYISSWLTSLFNSSVPSSEFSKRVSQKLRYSLRPLYTAAPASSFQLSAAVFAKIISDKIIHAAQNQKMKVRYAWEPIAESIISGVLDHLDDKNNGENRHNTIYYF
;
A
#
# COMPACT_ATOMS: atom_id res chain seq x y z
N MET A 1 27.20 5.58 5.22
CA MET A 1 26.16 5.46 6.26
C MET A 1 24.83 5.81 5.61
N SER A 2 24.10 4.82 5.10
CA SER A 2 22.78 5.05 4.51
C SER A 2 21.80 5.38 5.63
N LYS A 3 21.02 6.46 5.45
CA LYS A 3 19.93 6.86 6.34
C LYS A 3 19.10 5.63 6.71
N SER A 4 18.75 5.50 8.00
CA SER A 4 17.75 4.52 8.44
C SER A 4 16.57 4.58 7.48
N PRO A 5 16.02 3.45 7.00
CA PRO A 5 14.77 3.50 6.26
C PRO A 5 13.78 4.26 7.13
N ASP A 6 13.19 5.32 6.57
CA ASP A 6 12.12 6.06 7.23
C ASP A 6 11.13 5.03 7.77
N THR A 7 10.93 5.02 9.09
CA THR A 7 10.07 4.03 9.72
C THR A 7 8.65 4.21 9.16
N ILE A 8 7.86 3.14 9.12
CA ILE A 8 6.47 3.24 8.63
C ILE A 8 5.72 4.36 9.37
N ASP A 9 6.01 4.56 10.66
CA ASP A 9 5.45 5.65 11.46
C ASP A 9 5.84 7.04 10.97
N SER A 10 7.10 7.26 10.55
CA SER A 10 7.52 8.55 10.00
C SER A 10 6.89 8.81 8.63
N LEU A 11 6.76 7.78 7.80
CA LEU A 11 6.08 7.86 6.50
C LEU A 11 4.57 8.10 6.67
N LEU A 12 3.94 7.49 7.68
CA LEU A 12 2.56 7.80 8.05
C LEU A 12 2.41 9.24 8.53
N GLY A 13 3.35 9.75 9.31
CA GLY A 13 3.38 11.17 9.69
C GLY A 13 3.51 12.10 8.48
N ALA A 14 4.42 11.80 7.56
CA ALA A 14 4.59 12.57 6.32
C ALA A 14 3.34 12.54 5.44
N LEU A 15 2.70 11.37 5.33
CA LEU A 15 1.45 11.21 4.59
C LEU A 15 0.30 11.99 5.25
N LYS A 16 0.19 11.95 6.59
CA LYS A 16 -0.79 12.76 7.34
C LYS A 16 -0.62 14.24 7.07
N ASN A 17 0.61 14.76 7.19
CA ASN A 17 0.92 16.17 6.92
C ASN A 17 0.59 16.54 5.46
N SER A 18 0.90 15.66 4.51
CA SER A 18 0.58 15.87 3.09
C SER A 18 -0.93 15.90 2.84
N ALA A 19 -1.71 15.16 3.63
CA ALA A 19 -3.16 15.07 3.54
C ALA A 19 -3.90 16.17 4.34
N GLU A 20 -3.24 16.98 5.15
CA GLU A 20 -3.91 18.00 5.97
C GLU A 20 -4.69 19.01 5.11
N ALA A 21 -4.11 19.42 3.99
CA ALA A 21 -4.71 20.36 3.03
C ALA A 21 -5.76 19.72 2.11
N GLU A 22 -5.94 18.39 2.18
CA GLU A 22 -6.82 17.64 1.27
C GLU A 22 -8.27 17.56 1.79
N SER A 23 -9.12 16.85 1.06
CA SER A 23 -10.51 16.65 1.48
C SER A 23 -10.58 15.86 2.81
N LYS A 24 -11.70 16.01 3.52
CA LYS A 24 -11.97 15.21 4.73
C LYS A 24 -11.87 13.71 4.44
N GLU A 25 -12.34 13.28 3.28
CA GLU A 25 -12.32 11.87 2.86
C GLU A 25 -10.88 11.35 2.73
N ILE A 26 -9.94 12.16 2.22
CA ILE A 26 -8.52 11.82 2.14
C ILE A 26 -7.93 11.67 3.54
N ARG A 27 -8.21 12.60 4.45
CA ARG A 27 -7.74 12.52 5.84
C ARG A 27 -8.29 11.27 6.56
N ASP A 28 -9.59 11.03 6.43
CA ASP A 28 -10.25 9.84 6.99
C ASP A 28 -9.63 8.55 6.42
N THR A 29 -9.26 8.56 5.14
CA THR A 29 -8.56 7.44 4.49
C THR A 29 -7.15 7.23 5.06
N VAL A 30 -6.40 8.29 5.32
CA VAL A 30 -5.06 8.20 5.93
C VAL A 30 -5.15 7.64 7.35
N ASP A 31 -6.08 8.10 8.16
CA ASP A 31 -6.28 7.57 9.52
C ASP A 31 -6.73 6.11 9.49
N TYR A 32 -7.61 5.77 8.57
CA TYR A 32 -8.06 4.41 8.33
C TYR A 32 -6.88 3.47 8.00
N ILE A 33 -6.02 3.86 7.06
CA ILE A 33 -4.83 3.07 6.68
C ILE A 33 -3.83 2.99 7.82
N SER A 34 -3.61 4.08 8.56
CA SER A 34 -2.70 4.12 9.71
C SER A 34 -3.10 3.07 10.76
N SER A 35 -4.38 3.06 11.14
CA SER A 35 -4.93 2.08 12.10
C SER A 35 -4.79 0.64 11.59
N TRP A 36 -5.05 0.44 10.30
CA TRP A 36 -4.96 -0.87 9.67
C TRP A 36 -3.53 -1.42 9.59
N LEU A 37 -2.55 -0.61 9.24
CA LEU A 37 -1.15 -1.04 9.17
C LEU A 37 -0.63 -1.46 10.54
N THR A 38 -0.99 -0.71 11.59
CA THR A 38 -0.67 -1.09 12.98
C THR A 38 -1.27 -2.45 13.34
N SER A 39 -2.54 -2.68 13.03
CA SER A 39 -3.20 -3.97 13.26
C SER A 39 -2.54 -5.11 12.46
N LEU A 40 -2.20 -4.85 11.20
CA LEU A 40 -1.55 -5.82 10.32
C LEU A 40 -0.20 -6.27 10.90
N PHE A 41 0.69 -5.34 11.26
CA PHE A 41 2.04 -5.70 11.71
C PHE A 41 2.07 -6.39 13.07
N ASN A 42 1.08 -6.12 13.93
CA ASN A 42 0.89 -6.81 15.22
C ASN A 42 0.38 -8.25 15.07
N SER A 43 -0.09 -8.65 13.89
CA SER A 43 -0.48 -10.03 13.63
C SER A 43 0.75 -10.94 13.40
N SER A 44 0.74 -12.12 14.03
CA SER A 44 1.79 -13.14 13.87
C SER A 44 1.57 -13.97 12.61
N VAL A 45 0.33 -14.43 12.39
CA VAL A 45 -0.10 -15.16 11.20
C VAL A 45 -1.51 -14.70 10.83
N PRO A 46 -1.69 -13.99 9.71
CA PRO A 46 -3.01 -13.60 9.26
C PRO A 46 -3.82 -14.84 8.83
N SER A 47 -5.09 -14.90 9.22
CA SER A 47 -6.00 -15.92 8.69
C SER A 47 -6.26 -15.68 7.21
N SER A 48 -6.64 -16.72 6.45
CA SER A 48 -6.95 -16.57 5.01
C SER A 48 -8.01 -15.50 4.75
N GLU A 49 -9.06 -15.47 5.58
CA GLU A 49 -10.11 -14.46 5.48
C GLU A 49 -9.60 -13.05 5.78
N PHE A 50 -8.75 -12.91 6.80
CA PHE A 50 -8.10 -11.64 7.11
C PHE A 50 -7.18 -11.21 5.95
N SER A 51 -6.30 -12.08 5.45
CA SER A 51 -5.42 -11.79 4.31
C SER A 51 -6.20 -11.33 3.09
N LYS A 52 -7.32 -12.00 2.75
CA LYS A 52 -8.18 -11.59 1.63
C LYS A 52 -8.79 -10.21 1.84
N ARG A 53 -9.34 -9.94 3.02
CA ARG A 53 -9.94 -8.63 3.35
C ARG A 53 -8.89 -7.52 3.35
N VAL A 54 -7.72 -7.77 3.93
CA VAL A 54 -6.57 -6.83 3.95
C VAL A 54 -6.15 -6.52 2.53
N SER A 55 -5.96 -7.55 1.71
CA SER A 55 -5.43 -7.39 0.35
C SER A 55 -6.34 -6.52 -0.51
N GLN A 56 -7.66 -6.77 -0.44
CA GLN A 56 -8.64 -5.91 -1.11
C GLN A 56 -8.57 -4.47 -0.60
N LYS A 57 -8.51 -4.29 0.71
CA LYS A 57 -8.48 -2.95 1.32
C LYS A 57 -7.22 -2.18 0.97
N LEU A 58 -6.04 -2.80 1.01
CA LEU A 58 -4.78 -2.14 0.64
C LEU A 58 -4.79 -1.71 -0.82
N ARG A 59 -5.19 -2.61 -1.72
CA ARG A 59 -5.26 -2.34 -3.16
C ARG A 59 -6.13 -1.12 -3.49
N TYR A 60 -7.29 -0.98 -2.84
CA TYR A 60 -8.23 0.11 -3.15
C TYR A 60 -8.06 1.38 -2.29
N SER A 61 -7.74 1.26 -1.00
CA SER A 61 -7.73 2.41 -0.09
C SER A 61 -6.54 3.35 -0.33
N LEU A 62 -5.43 2.82 -0.86
CA LEU A 62 -4.26 3.63 -1.21
C LEU A 62 -4.46 4.44 -2.50
N ARG A 63 -5.40 4.03 -3.36
CA ARG A 63 -5.63 4.63 -4.67
C ARG A 63 -5.94 6.13 -4.64
N PRO A 64 -6.88 6.64 -3.81
CA PRO A 64 -7.11 8.08 -3.71
C PRO A 64 -5.88 8.84 -3.18
N LEU A 65 -5.05 8.19 -2.36
CA LEU A 65 -3.86 8.80 -1.77
C LEU A 65 -2.73 8.97 -2.78
N TYR A 66 -2.60 8.06 -3.76
CA TYR A 66 -1.64 8.23 -4.86
C TYR A 66 -1.93 9.47 -5.73
N THR A 67 -3.18 9.94 -5.76
CA THR A 67 -3.53 11.19 -6.44
C THR A 67 -3.27 12.41 -5.56
N ALA A 68 -3.71 12.37 -4.30
CA ALA A 68 -3.65 13.51 -3.39
C ALA A 68 -2.23 13.78 -2.86
N ALA A 69 -1.50 12.72 -2.48
CA ALA A 69 -0.16 12.81 -1.90
C ALA A 69 0.76 11.75 -2.54
N PRO A 70 1.10 11.87 -3.83
CA PRO A 70 1.76 10.81 -4.61
C PRO A 70 3.08 10.35 -3.98
N ALA A 71 3.99 11.29 -3.69
CA ALA A 71 5.32 10.96 -3.17
C ALA A 71 5.24 10.20 -1.84
N SER A 72 4.52 10.75 -0.86
CA SER A 72 4.36 10.14 0.46
C SER A 72 3.64 8.79 0.38
N SER A 73 2.65 8.67 -0.50
CA SER A 73 1.89 7.43 -0.68
C SER A 73 2.72 6.31 -1.32
N PHE A 74 3.51 6.62 -2.35
CA PHE A 74 4.40 5.62 -2.96
C PHE A 74 5.52 5.20 -2.02
N GLN A 75 6.10 6.14 -1.27
CA GLN A 75 7.10 5.82 -0.24
C GLN A 75 6.53 4.91 0.84
N LEU A 76 5.32 5.19 1.33
CA LEU A 76 4.64 4.34 2.30
C LEU A 76 4.40 2.93 1.73
N SER A 77 3.87 2.81 0.52
CA SER A 77 3.63 1.51 -0.14
C SER A 77 4.92 0.70 -0.30
N ALA A 78 6.01 1.35 -0.74
CA ALA A 78 7.31 0.70 -0.86
C ALA A 78 7.85 0.22 0.50
N ALA A 79 7.72 1.03 1.55
CA ALA A 79 8.17 0.67 2.89
C ALA A 79 7.34 -0.47 3.51
N VAL A 80 6.02 -0.44 3.36
CA VAL A 80 5.12 -1.51 3.83
C VAL A 80 5.43 -2.81 3.09
N PHE A 81 5.58 -2.76 1.76
CA PHE A 81 5.97 -3.92 0.96
C PHE A 81 7.32 -4.50 1.42
N ALA A 82 8.35 -3.66 1.53
CA ALA A 82 9.68 -4.07 1.96
C ALA A 82 9.64 -4.74 3.34
N LYS A 83 8.90 -4.17 4.30
CA LYS A 83 8.76 -4.72 5.65
C LYS A 83 8.05 -6.08 5.65
N ILE A 84 7.00 -6.26 4.86
CA ILE A 84 6.32 -7.56 4.75
C ILE A 84 7.27 -8.60 4.15
N ILE A 85 8.02 -8.23 3.11
CA ILE A 85 8.99 -9.12 2.46
C ILE A 85 10.09 -9.53 3.44
N SER A 86 10.75 -8.58 4.11
CA SER A 86 11.86 -8.87 5.03
C SER A 86 11.39 -9.63 6.28
N ASP A 87 10.42 -9.06 7.00
CA ASP A 87 10.12 -9.46 8.37
C ASP A 87 9.17 -10.64 8.43
N LYS A 88 8.35 -10.83 7.40
CA LYS A 88 7.30 -11.86 7.39
C LYS A 88 7.60 -12.97 6.38
N ILE A 89 7.88 -12.64 5.12
CA ILE A 89 8.03 -13.64 4.04
C ILE A 89 9.41 -14.30 4.08
N ILE A 90 10.50 -13.52 3.96
CA ILE A 90 11.87 -14.04 3.96
C ILE A 90 12.17 -14.73 5.29
N HIS A 91 11.84 -14.07 6.41
CA HIS A 91 12.02 -14.66 7.73
C HIS A 91 11.24 -15.99 7.88
N ALA A 92 10.00 -16.09 7.41
CA ALA A 92 9.26 -17.35 7.44
C ALA A 92 9.89 -18.42 6.54
N ALA A 93 10.39 -18.05 5.36
CA ALA A 93 11.06 -18.97 4.44
C ALA A 93 12.34 -19.56 5.06
N GLN A 94 13.18 -18.71 5.66
CA GLN A 94 14.42 -19.12 6.34
C GLN A 94 14.16 -20.08 7.51
N ASN A 95 13.02 -19.92 8.19
CA ASN A 95 12.59 -20.76 9.29
C ASN A 95 11.68 -21.93 8.88
N GLN A 96 11.56 -22.22 7.57
CA GLN A 96 10.71 -23.30 7.02
C GLN A 96 9.22 -23.20 7.41
N LYS A 97 8.73 -22.01 7.76
CA LYS A 97 7.35 -21.73 8.15
C LYS A 97 6.49 -21.39 6.93
N MET A 98 6.34 -22.35 6.00
CA MET A 98 5.67 -22.13 4.71
C MET A 98 4.23 -21.62 4.83
N LYS A 99 3.46 -22.08 5.82
CA LYS A 99 2.11 -21.57 6.08
C LYS A 99 2.08 -20.07 6.37
N VAL A 100 3.07 -19.57 7.11
CA VAL A 100 3.19 -18.15 7.44
C VAL A 100 3.55 -17.37 6.19
N ARG A 101 4.55 -17.84 5.44
CA ARG A 101 4.95 -17.26 4.16
C ARG A 101 3.75 -17.09 3.22
N TYR A 102 3.00 -18.17 2.96
CA TYR A 102 1.85 -18.16 2.05
C TYR A 102 0.71 -17.27 2.54
N ALA A 103 0.58 -17.02 3.84
CA ALA A 103 -0.43 -16.10 4.37
C ALA A 103 -0.09 -14.61 4.10
N TRP A 104 1.19 -14.28 3.98
CA TRP A 104 1.69 -12.92 3.79
C TRP A 104 1.94 -12.53 2.33
N GLU A 105 2.23 -13.50 1.45
CA GLU A 105 2.46 -13.26 0.01
C GLU A 105 1.32 -12.48 -0.67
N PRO A 106 0.03 -12.86 -0.52
CA PRO A 106 -1.08 -12.12 -1.15
C PRO A 106 -1.19 -10.68 -0.68
N ILE A 107 -0.81 -10.41 0.57
CA ILE A 107 -0.83 -9.06 1.15
C ILE A 107 0.25 -8.21 0.49
N ALA A 108 1.47 -8.74 0.34
CA ALA A 108 2.55 -8.06 -0.37
C ALA A 108 2.19 -7.81 -1.84
N GLU A 109 1.63 -8.81 -2.52
CA GLU A 109 1.16 -8.71 -3.91
C GLU A 109 0.11 -7.61 -4.08
N SER A 110 -0.82 -7.48 -3.11
CA SER A 110 -1.89 -6.48 -3.18
C SER A 110 -1.39 -5.04 -3.14
N ILE A 111 -0.27 -4.78 -2.46
CA ILE A 111 0.33 -3.45 -2.38
C ILE A 111 0.87 -3.04 -3.74
N ILE A 112 1.65 -3.93 -4.39
CA ILE A 112 2.18 -3.68 -5.73
C ILE A 112 1.04 -3.59 -6.74
N SER A 113 0.07 -4.51 -6.68
CA SER A 113 -1.10 -4.47 -7.56
C SER A 113 -1.85 -3.14 -7.46
N GLY A 114 -2.01 -2.60 -6.25
CA GLY A 114 -2.66 -1.29 -6.06
C GLY A 114 -1.88 -0.12 -6.64
N VAL A 115 -0.53 -0.17 -6.59
CA VAL A 115 0.32 0.81 -7.27
C VAL A 115 0.16 0.70 -8.78
N LEU A 116 0.24 -0.51 -9.33
CA LEU A 116 0.14 -0.76 -10.76
C LEU A 116 -1.22 -0.35 -11.32
N ASP A 117 -2.31 -0.72 -10.63
CA ASP A 117 -3.66 -0.29 -11.00
C ASP A 117 -3.73 1.22 -11.20
N HIS A 118 -3.22 1.99 -10.22
CA HIS A 118 -3.22 3.45 -10.28
C HIS A 118 -2.41 3.99 -11.48
N LEU A 119 -1.26 3.40 -11.77
CA LEU A 119 -0.42 3.81 -12.90
C LEU A 119 -1.09 3.49 -14.25
N ASP A 120 -1.72 2.32 -14.35
CA ASP A 120 -2.47 1.90 -15.54
C ASP A 120 -3.70 2.79 -15.77
N ASP A 121 -4.41 3.18 -14.71
CA ASP A 121 -5.56 4.08 -14.81
C ASP A 121 -5.15 5.46 -15.37
N LYS A 122 -3.98 5.98 -14.97
CA LYS A 122 -3.47 7.25 -15.49
C LYS A 122 -3.08 7.16 -16.97
N ASN A 123 -2.38 6.09 -17.37
CA ASN A 123 -2.01 5.86 -18.77
C ASN A 123 -3.23 5.64 -19.69
N ASN A 124 -4.28 5.02 -19.17
CA ASN A 124 -5.52 4.79 -19.92
C ASN A 124 -6.46 6.02 -19.96
N GLY A 125 -6.31 6.95 -19.01
CA GLY A 125 -7.02 8.23 -19.00
C GLY A 125 -6.49 9.22 -20.04
N GLU A 126 -5.16 9.26 -20.23
CA GLU A 126 -4.52 10.15 -21.22
C GLU A 126 -4.77 9.71 -22.67
N ASN A 127 -4.96 8.42 -22.93
CA ASN A 127 -5.25 7.91 -24.27
C ASN A 127 -6.70 8.12 -24.76
N ARG A 128 -7.60 8.65 -23.92
CA ARG A 128 -9.02 8.87 -24.27
C ARG A 128 -9.34 10.29 -24.75
N HIS A 129 -8.35 11.15 -24.96
CA HIS A 129 -8.54 12.53 -25.43
C HIS A 129 -8.00 12.79 -26.84
N ASN A 130 -7.63 11.75 -27.61
CA ASN A 130 -7.08 11.92 -28.96
C ASN A 130 -7.82 11.15 -30.07
N THR A 131 -9.09 10.80 -29.87
CA THR A 131 -9.98 10.39 -30.97
C THR A 131 -10.88 11.56 -31.33
N ILE A 132 -10.31 12.55 -32.03
CA ILE A 132 -11.09 13.46 -32.87
C ILE A 132 -11.67 12.60 -33.99
N TYR A 133 -12.98 12.36 -33.94
CA TYR A 133 -13.72 11.78 -35.05
C TYR A 133 -13.70 12.79 -36.21
N TYR A 134 -12.95 12.48 -37.27
CA TYR A 134 -13.18 13.05 -38.59
C TYR A 134 -14.13 12.12 -39.33
N PHE A 135 -15.40 12.51 -39.42
CA PHE A 135 -16.33 12.12 -40.48
C PHE A 135 -17.19 13.33 -40.84
#